data_AF-A0A2D6GWJ6-F1
#
_entry.id   AF-A0A2D6GWJ6-F1
#
_cell.length_a   1.000
_cell.length_b   1.000
_cell.length_c   1.000
_cell.angle_alpha   90.00
_cell.angle_beta   90.00
_cell.angle_gamma   90.00
#
_symmetry.space_group_name_H-M   'P 1'
#
loop_
_entity.id
_entity.type
_entity.pdbx_description
1 polymer ?
#
loop_
_entity_poly.entity_id
_entity_poly.type
_entity_poly.pdbx_seq_one_letter_code
_entity_poly.pdbx_strand_id
1 'polypeptide(L)'
;MAHSLKKSTILISILFSILFLLSPFYQAEAIIPFGGMVITLTPCLNAAIHVLIGPPRPGPYIWQAGLTLTFLYGPPSHPGQWTLGRAGPVGLCIIDYSPFVVIPGLTMLILGTSI
;
A
#
# COMPACT_ATOMS: atom_id res chain seq x y z
N MET A 1 -29.11 44.25 -19.12
CA MET A 1 -27.90 43.39 -19.24
C MET A 1 -27.55 42.60 -17.97
N ALA A 2 -27.80 43.10 -16.74
CA ALA A 2 -27.43 42.39 -15.49
C ALA A 2 -28.16 41.04 -15.26
N HIS A 3 -29.37 40.85 -15.78
CA HIS A 3 -30.14 39.62 -15.61
C HIS A 3 -29.61 38.39 -16.38
N SER A 4 -28.83 38.62 -17.45
CA SER A 4 -28.27 37.55 -18.29
C SER A 4 -26.97 36.98 -17.70
N LEU A 5 -26.13 37.84 -17.10
CA LEU A 5 -24.91 37.42 -16.39
C LEU A 5 -25.21 36.49 -15.21
N LYS A 6 -26.24 36.81 -14.41
CA LYS A 6 -26.59 36.04 -13.21
C LYS A 6 -27.01 34.59 -13.51
N LYS A 7 -27.68 34.36 -14.66
CA LYS A 7 -28.06 33.01 -15.13
C LYS A 7 -26.85 32.20 -15.62
N SER A 8 -25.91 32.87 -16.28
CA SER A 8 -24.67 32.24 -16.74
C SER A 8 -23.78 31.79 -15.58
N THR A 9 -23.67 32.60 -14.52
CA THR A 9 -22.87 32.24 -13.33
C THR A 9 -23.43 31.01 -12.60
N ILE A 10 -24.77 30.90 -12.52
CA ILE A 10 -25.44 29.74 -11.90
C ILE A 10 -25.18 28.47 -12.72
N LEU A 11 -25.29 28.55 -14.05
CA LEU A 11 -25.02 27.40 -14.93
C LEU A 11 -23.56 26.93 -14.82
N ILE A 12 -22.60 27.86 -14.75
CA ILE A 12 -21.18 27.53 -14.59
C ILE A 12 -20.93 26.87 -13.23
N SER A 13 -21.54 27.37 -12.15
CA SER A 13 -21.42 26.78 -10.81
C SER A 13 -22.00 25.36 -10.74
N ILE A 14 -23.15 25.13 -11.38
CA ILE A 14 -23.79 23.81 -11.45
C ILE A 14 -22.92 22.86 -12.26
N LEU A 15 -22.42 23.29 -13.41
CA LEU A 15 -21.55 22.49 -14.26
C LEU A 15 -20.26 22.09 -13.51
N PHE A 16 -19.62 23.03 -12.81
CA PHE A 16 -18.41 22.75 -12.02
C PHE A 16 -18.67 21.79 -10.86
N SER A 17 -19.82 21.90 -10.20
CA SER A 17 -20.24 20.96 -9.14
C SER A 17 -20.49 19.55 -9.69
N ILE A 18 -21.13 19.45 -10.87
CA ILE A 18 -21.37 18.17 -11.55
C ILE A 18 -20.04 17.54 -12.00
N LEU A 19 -19.12 18.34 -12.55
CA LEU A 19 -17.77 17.88 -12.90
C LEU A 19 -16.96 17.46 -11.68
N PHE A 20 -17.12 18.11 -10.53
CA PHE A 20 -16.46 17.71 -9.28
C PHE A 20 -17.04 16.40 -8.72
N LEU A 21 -18.36 16.20 -8.79
CA LEU A 21 -19.03 14.96 -8.38
C LEU A 21 -18.75 13.79 -9.33
N LEU A 22 -18.60 14.06 -10.63
CA LEU A 22 -18.21 13.07 -11.64
C LEU A 22 -16.70 12.89 -11.73
N SER A 23 -15.92 13.78 -11.09
CA SER A 23 -14.48 13.57 -11.00
C SER A 23 -14.32 12.27 -10.24
N PRO A 24 -13.65 11.28 -10.84
CA PRO A 24 -13.42 10.07 -10.12
C PRO A 24 -12.37 10.46 -9.08
N PHE A 25 -12.82 10.70 -7.85
CA PHE A 25 -12.01 10.50 -6.66
C PHE A 25 -11.67 9.00 -6.63
N TYR A 26 -10.88 8.56 -7.61
CA TYR A 26 -10.18 7.31 -7.62
C TYR A 26 -9.21 7.44 -6.45
N GLN A 27 -9.64 6.97 -5.29
CA GLN A 27 -8.78 6.29 -4.35
C GLN A 27 -8.21 5.08 -5.11
N ALA A 28 -7.29 5.33 -6.04
CA ALA A 28 -6.45 4.32 -6.63
C ALA A 28 -5.45 3.91 -5.52
N GLU A 29 -5.96 3.25 -4.48
CA GLU A 29 -5.15 2.28 -3.76
C GLU A 29 -4.70 1.30 -4.85
N ALA A 30 -3.47 1.47 -5.34
CA ALA A 30 -2.84 0.52 -6.24
C ALA A 30 -2.63 -0.74 -5.41
N ILE A 31 -3.68 -1.55 -5.31
CA ILE A 31 -3.64 -2.84 -4.65
C ILE A 31 -2.85 -3.76 -5.58
N ILE A 32 -1.55 -3.84 -5.34
CA ILE A 32 -0.59 -4.56 -6.16
C ILE A 32 -0.55 -6.01 -5.69
N PRO A 33 -1.00 -6.97 -6.51
CA PRO A 33 -0.86 -8.38 -6.16
C PRO A 33 0.61 -8.79 -6.19
N PHE A 34 1.05 -9.52 -5.17
CA PHE A 34 2.40 -10.06 -5.07
C PHE A 34 2.37 -11.54 -4.70
N GLY A 35 3.50 -12.20 -4.87
CA GLY A 35 3.68 -13.57 -4.40
C GLY A 35 4.95 -14.21 -4.92
N GLY A 36 5.48 -15.13 -4.13
CA GLY A 36 6.74 -15.79 -4.38
C GLY A 36 7.39 -16.27 -3.08
N MET A 37 8.58 -16.82 -3.22
CA MET A 37 9.37 -17.30 -2.09
C MET A 37 10.06 -16.14 -1.36
N VAL A 38 10.06 -16.15 -0.03
CA VAL A 38 10.85 -15.23 0.79
C VAL A 38 12.33 -15.51 0.57
N ILE A 39 13.07 -14.50 0.11
CA ILE A 39 14.52 -14.56 -0.09
C ILE A 39 15.22 -14.10 1.19
N THR A 40 14.83 -12.94 1.71
CA THR A 40 15.36 -12.37 2.95
C THR A 40 14.24 -11.76 3.77
N LEU A 41 14.47 -11.69 5.08
CA LEU A 41 13.61 -10.96 6.01
C LEU A 41 14.48 -10.21 7.02
N THR A 42 14.11 -8.96 7.27
CA THR A 42 14.81 -8.06 8.19
C THR A 42 13.78 -7.51 9.17
N PRO A 43 13.82 -7.93 10.45
CA PRO A 43 12.99 -7.35 11.49
C PRO A 43 13.31 -5.86 11.68
N CYS A 44 12.27 -5.06 11.91
CA CYS A 44 12.36 -3.60 12.07
C CYS A 44 12.04 -3.19 13.50
N LEU A 45 12.54 -2.03 13.93
CA LEU A 45 12.29 -1.47 15.27
C LEU A 45 10.84 -1.00 15.49
N ASN A 46 10.05 -0.84 14.43
CA ASN A 46 8.65 -0.40 14.46
C ASN A 46 7.63 -1.54 14.38
N ALA A 47 7.95 -2.73 14.91
CA ALA A 47 7.09 -3.93 14.85
C ALA A 47 6.68 -4.30 13.41
N ALA A 48 7.62 -4.11 12.50
CA ALA A 48 7.49 -4.46 11.08
C ALA A 48 8.57 -5.47 10.69
N ILE A 49 8.40 -6.10 9.53
CA ILE A 49 9.38 -6.99 8.91
C ILE A 49 9.49 -6.57 7.46
N HIS A 50 10.68 -6.14 7.04
CA HIS A 50 10.99 -5.95 5.63
C HIS A 50 11.33 -7.30 5.01
N VAL A 51 10.68 -7.64 3.91
CA VAL A 51 10.77 -8.95 3.26
C VAL A 51 11.09 -8.75 1.79
N LEU A 52 12.14 -9.40 1.31
CA LEU A 52 12.42 -9.49 -0.12
C LEU A 52 11.78 -10.76 -0.67
N ILE A 53 10.82 -10.61 -1.57
CA ILE A 53 10.09 -11.72 -2.21
C ILE A 53 10.65 -11.94 -3.61
N GLY A 54 10.88 -13.21 -3.96
CA GLY A 54 11.34 -13.66 -5.27
C GLY A 54 10.20 -13.87 -6.28
N PRO A 55 10.50 -14.49 -7.44
CA PRO A 55 9.49 -14.81 -8.45
C PRO A 55 8.30 -15.63 -7.88
N PRO A 56 7.09 -15.56 -8.48
CA PRO A 56 6.78 -14.97 -9.79
C PRO A 56 6.47 -13.46 -9.79
N ARG A 57 6.14 -12.86 -8.65
CA ARG A 57 5.90 -11.41 -8.52
C ARG A 57 6.80 -10.85 -7.43
N PRO A 58 8.08 -10.60 -7.75
CA PRO A 58 9.09 -10.23 -6.79
C PRO A 58 8.97 -8.78 -6.35
N GLY A 59 9.60 -8.47 -5.22
CA GLY A 59 9.73 -7.10 -4.75
C GLY A 59 10.07 -6.99 -3.27
N PRO A 60 10.40 -5.78 -2.80
CA PRO A 60 10.52 -5.45 -1.39
C PRO A 60 9.12 -5.14 -0.81
N TYR A 61 8.78 -5.81 0.27
CA TYR A 61 7.50 -5.68 0.94
C TYR A 61 7.68 -5.51 2.45
N ILE A 62 6.70 -4.90 3.09
CA ILE A 62 6.71 -4.69 4.54
C ILE A 62 5.48 -5.35 5.13
N TRP A 63 5.71 -6.34 5.97
CA TRP A 63 4.71 -6.86 6.88
C TRP A 63 4.71 -6.01 8.15
N GLN A 64 3.54 -5.63 8.67
CA GLN A 64 3.44 -4.84 9.89
C GLN A 64 2.40 -5.40 10.84
N ALA A 65 2.80 -5.59 12.10
CA ALA A 65 1.94 -6.12 13.14
C ALA A 65 0.73 -5.19 13.38
N GLY A 66 -0.47 -5.76 13.38
CA GLY A 66 -1.72 -5.03 13.57
C GLY A 66 -2.24 -4.26 12.35
N LEU A 67 -1.44 -4.15 11.27
CA LEU A 67 -1.90 -3.56 10.00
C LEU A 67 -2.06 -4.59 8.88
N THR A 68 -1.16 -5.57 8.79
CA THR A 68 -1.25 -6.62 7.77
C THR A 68 -2.22 -7.71 8.19
N LEU A 69 -3.29 -7.90 7.41
CA LEU A 69 -4.21 -9.04 7.60
C LEU A 69 -3.50 -10.34 7.23
N THR A 70 -3.17 -11.14 8.23
CA THR A 70 -2.31 -12.32 8.09
C THR A 70 -3.11 -13.61 8.29
N PHE A 71 -2.98 -14.57 7.37
CA PHE A 71 -3.72 -15.84 7.37
C PHE A 71 -2.96 -16.98 8.07
N LEU A 72 -3.40 -18.23 7.86
CA LEU A 72 -3.11 -19.44 8.65
C LEU A 72 -1.68 -19.60 9.20
N TYR A 73 -0.65 -19.33 8.41
CA TYR A 73 0.74 -19.62 8.77
C TYR A 73 1.50 -18.41 9.36
N GLY A 74 0.79 -17.33 9.69
CA GLY A 74 1.34 -16.20 10.42
C GLY A 74 2.27 -15.31 9.58
N PRO A 75 3.02 -14.40 10.23
CA PRO A 75 3.94 -13.50 9.54
C PRO A 75 5.07 -14.27 8.85
N PRO A 76 5.77 -13.63 7.88
CA PRO A 76 7.03 -14.15 7.37
C PRO A 76 8.03 -14.33 8.52
N SER A 77 8.52 -15.55 8.70
CA SER A 77 9.34 -15.97 9.84
C SER A 77 10.68 -16.58 9.43
N HIS A 78 10.81 -17.12 8.22
CA HIS A 78 12.07 -17.62 7.68
C HIS A 78 12.16 -17.49 6.15
N PRO A 79 13.38 -17.43 5.58
CA PRO A 79 13.58 -17.61 4.15
C PRO A 79 13.02 -18.96 3.66
N GLY A 80 12.59 -19.01 2.41
CA GLY A 80 12.01 -20.21 1.80
C GLY A 80 10.48 -20.32 1.90
N GLN A 81 9.83 -19.54 2.78
CA GLN A 81 8.37 -19.53 2.85
C GLN A 81 7.77 -18.97 1.57
N TRP A 82 6.72 -19.61 1.08
CA TRP A 82 5.91 -19.07 -0.01
C TRP A 82 4.93 -18.05 0.51
N THR A 83 4.79 -16.95 -0.21
CA THR A 83 3.90 -15.86 0.13
C THR A 83 2.97 -15.56 -1.03
N LEU A 84 1.77 -15.12 -0.70
CA LEU A 84 0.78 -14.64 -1.66
C LEU A 84 -0.04 -13.55 -0.97
N GLY A 85 -0.26 -12.44 -1.67
CA GLY A 85 -1.00 -11.35 -1.06
C GLY A 85 -1.26 -10.18 -1.96
N ARG A 86 -1.70 -9.09 -1.33
CA ARG A 86 -1.84 -7.79 -1.96
C ARG A 86 -1.16 -6.74 -1.11
N ALA A 87 -0.43 -5.85 -1.77
CA ALA A 87 0.27 -4.76 -1.16
C ALA A 87 -0.33 -3.42 -1.60
N GLY A 88 -0.09 -2.39 -0.80
CA GLY A 88 -0.59 -1.04 -1.02
C GLY A 88 0.53 -0.01 -0.96
N PRO A 89 0.27 1.18 -0.43
CA PRO A 89 1.25 2.27 -0.33
C PRO A 89 2.58 1.87 0.32
N VAL A 90 3.61 2.66 0.05
CA VAL A 90 4.96 2.44 0.59
C VAL A 90 4.94 2.56 2.11
N GLY A 91 5.43 1.52 2.78
CA GLY A 91 5.72 1.49 4.20
C GLY A 91 7.20 1.71 4.46
N LEU A 92 7.56 1.86 5.75
CA LEU A 92 8.94 2.04 6.18
C LEU A 92 9.30 1.01 7.26
N CYS A 93 10.47 0.38 7.07
CA CYS A 93 11.12 -0.45 8.08
C CYS A 93 12.22 0.37 8.75
N ILE A 94 12.09 0.67 10.04
CA ILE A 94 13.11 1.41 10.79
C ILE A 94 14.19 0.44 11.26
N ILE A 95 15.42 0.63 10.81
CA ILE A 95 16.58 -0.20 11.17
C ILE A 95 17.35 0.41 12.34
N ASP A 96 17.49 1.73 12.33
CA ASP A 96 18.19 2.47 13.37
C ASP A 96 17.55 3.85 13.57
N TYR A 97 17.61 4.37 14.79
CA TYR A 97 17.18 5.72 15.15
C TYR A 97 18.35 6.71 15.19
N SER A 98 19.60 6.25 15.33
CA SER A 98 20.78 7.12 15.43
C SER A 98 22.03 6.47 14.82
N PRO A 99 22.33 6.69 13.52
CA PRO A 99 21.61 7.57 12.60
C PRO A 99 20.23 7.03 12.21
N PHE A 100 19.30 7.90 11.80
CA PHE A 100 17.99 7.45 11.34
C PHE A 100 18.11 6.72 9.99
N VAL A 101 17.93 5.40 10.00
CA VAL A 101 18.07 4.55 8.81
C VAL A 101 16.79 3.75 8.60
N VAL A 102 16.24 3.84 7.38
CA VAL A 102 15.01 3.15 7.00
C VAL A 102 15.17 2.40 5.69
N ILE A 103 14.45 1.28 5.56
CA ILE A 103 14.33 0.52 4.32
C ILE A 103 12.88 0.62 3.83
N PRO A 104 12.63 1.13 2.61
CA PRO A 104 11.28 1.22 2.07
C PRO A 104 10.83 -0.09 1.42
N GLY A 105 9.52 -0.31 1.39
CA GLY A 105 8.89 -1.43 0.68
C GLY A 105 7.38 -1.23 0.55
N LEU A 106 6.70 -2.01 -0.29
CA LEU A 106 5.23 -1.94 -0.38
C LEU A 106 4.60 -2.60 0.85
N THR A 107 3.65 -1.91 1.49
CA THR A 107 3.00 -2.44 2.71
C THR A 107 2.07 -3.59 2.34
N MET A 108 2.24 -4.74 2.97
CA MET A 108 1.34 -5.87 2.82
C MET A 108 0.00 -5.55 3.49
N LEU A 109 -1.08 -5.51 2.71
CA LEU A 109 -2.43 -5.33 3.22
C LEU A 109 -3.02 -6.67 3.67
N ILE A 110 -2.80 -7.70 2.85
CA ILE A 110 -3.25 -9.06 3.08
C ILE A 110 -2.14 -10.04 2.71
N LEU A 111 -1.90 -11.04 3.55
CA LEU A 111 -0.82 -12.00 3.38
C LEU A 111 -1.25 -13.42 3.78
N GLY A 112 -1.06 -14.37 2.87
CA GLY A 112 -0.90 -15.79 3.17
C GLY A 112 0.58 -16.18 3.07
N THR A 113 1.04 -17.02 3.98
CA THR A 113 2.39 -17.60 4.05
C THR A 113 2.30 -19.13 3.95
N SER A 114 3.42 -19.82 3.78
CA SER A 114 3.52 -21.29 3.95
C SER A 114 4.35 -21.63 5.19
N ILE A 115 4.34 -22.91 5.57
CA ILE A 115 5.39 -23.49 6.43
C ILE A 115 6.74 -23.51 5.73
#